data_AF-A0A379FGE7-F1
#
_entry.id   AF-A0A379FGE7-F1
#
_cell.length_a   1.000
_cell.length_b   1.000
_cell.length_c   1.000
_cell.angle_alpha   90.00
_cell.angle_beta   90.00
_cell.angle_gamma   90.00
#
_symmetry.space_group_name_H-M   'P 1'
#
loop_
_entity.id
_entity.type
_entity.pdbx_description
1 polymer ?
#
loop_
_entity_poly.entity_id
_entity_poly.type
_entity_poly.pdbx_seq_one_letter_code
_entity_poly.pdbx_strand_id
1 'polypeptide(L)'
;MSSIHTEQFIPAKLAQALANSLFPELDSQLRAGRHIGIDSLDNHAFLMDFQDELTDFYARYNVELIRAPEGFFYLRPRSTTLIPRSVLSEMDMLVGKILCYLYLSPERLANQGIFTVQELFDELRTLADESKLLRLVNQRSTGSDLDLQKLQEKMRTSLNRLRRFRDDFVFTQ
;
A
#
# COMPACT_ATOMS: atom_id res chain seq x y z
N MET A 1 0.42 -13.82 -48.01
CA MET A 1 1.86 -13.49 -47.90
C MET A 1 1.95 -12.34 -46.90
N SER A 2 2.31 -12.51 -45.63
CA SER A 2 3.19 -13.52 -45.04
C SER A 2 2.92 -13.60 -43.53
N SER A 3 3.03 -14.82 -43.00
CA SER A 3 2.89 -15.22 -41.61
C SER A 3 3.77 -14.43 -40.65
N ILE A 4 3.18 -13.94 -39.56
CA ILE A 4 3.85 -13.91 -38.25
C ILE A 4 2.78 -14.18 -37.17
N HIS A 5 2.23 -15.40 -37.14
CA HIS A 5 1.83 -15.96 -35.86
C HIS A 5 3.14 -16.33 -35.16
N THR A 6 3.79 -15.35 -34.53
CA THR A 6 4.81 -15.64 -33.53
C THR A 6 4.08 -16.38 -32.42
N GLU A 7 4.27 -17.69 -32.35
CA GLU A 7 3.93 -18.46 -31.16
C GLU A 7 4.61 -17.75 -29.98
N GLN A 8 3.83 -16.98 -29.22
CA GLN A 8 4.29 -16.32 -28.00
C GLN A 8 4.45 -17.42 -26.96
N PHE A 9 5.56 -18.14 -27.05
CA PHE A 9 5.96 -19.10 -26.04
C PHE A 9 6.16 -18.36 -24.72
N ILE A 10 5.61 -18.93 -23.65
CA ILE A 10 5.89 -18.46 -22.30
C ILE A 10 7.40 -18.61 -22.07
N PRO A 11 8.13 -17.54 -21.71
CA PRO A 11 9.54 -17.66 -21.36
C PRO A 11 9.72 -18.72 -20.27
N ALA A 12 10.72 -19.60 -20.39
CA ALA A 12 10.92 -20.69 -19.45
C ALA A 12 11.06 -20.18 -17.99
N LYS A 13 11.72 -19.03 -17.81
CA LYS A 13 11.88 -18.37 -16.51
C LYS A 13 10.56 -17.84 -15.94
N LEU A 14 9.64 -17.37 -16.80
CA LEU A 14 8.28 -17.01 -16.38
C LEU A 14 7.49 -18.25 -15.96
N ALA A 15 7.58 -19.35 -16.72
CA ALA A 15 6.91 -20.60 -16.33
C ALA A 15 7.42 -21.12 -14.98
N GLN A 16 8.72 -21.00 -14.71
CA GLN A 16 9.32 -21.32 -13.41
C GLN A 16 8.79 -20.42 -12.29
N ALA A 17 8.67 -19.10 -12.54
CA ALA A 17 8.10 -18.16 -11.57
C ALA A 17 6.65 -18.54 -11.22
N LEU A 18 5.82 -18.80 -12.23
CA LEU A 18 4.41 -19.15 -12.05
C LEU A 18 4.20 -20.51 -11.38
N ALA A 19 5.13 -21.45 -11.55
CA ALA A 19 5.11 -22.76 -10.91
C ALA A 19 5.63 -22.75 -9.46
N ASN A 20 6.22 -21.64 -9.00
CA ASN A 20 6.71 -21.51 -7.64
C ASN A 20 5.53 -21.49 -6.64
N SER A 21 5.64 -22.21 -5.53
CA SER A 21 4.59 -22.29 -4.51
C SER A 21 4.27 -20.95 -3.84
N LEU A 22 5.19 -19.98 -3.85
CA LEU A 22 4.99 -18.64 -3.31
C LEU A 22 4.07 -17.78 -4.21
N PHE A 23 4.07 -18.04 -5.52
CA PHE A 23 3.44 -17.16 -6.49
C PHE A 23 1.93 -16.96 -6.29
N PRO A 24 1.09 -17.98 -6.03
CA PRO A 24 -0.36 -17.79 -5.95
C PRO A 24 -0.80 -16.82 -4.83
N GLU A 25 -0.19 -16.95 -3.66
CA GLU A 25 -0.48 -16.07 -2.53
C GLU A 25 0.09 -14.68 -2.76
N LEU A 26 1.34 -14.60 -3.23
CA LEU A 26 2.00 -13.34 -3.56
C LEU A 26 1.23 -12.54 -4.62
N ASP A 27 0.78 -13.19 -5.70
CA ASP A 27 -0.02 -12.58 -6.75
C ASP A 27 -1.33 -12.02 -6.17
N SER A 28 -2.01 -12.80 -5.34
CA SER A 28 -3.25 -12.35 -4.68
C SER A 28 -3.02 -11.11 -3.81
N GLN A 29 -1.92 -11.08 -3.05
CA GLN A 29 -1.55 -9.94 -2.22
C GLN A 29 -1.20 -8.70 -3.05
N LEU A 30 -0.39 -8.86 -4.11
CA LEU A 30 -0.04 -7.78 -5.03
C LEU A 30 -1.27 -7.18 -5.71
N ARG A 31 -2.19 -8.02 -6.20
CA ARG A 31 -3.44 -7.57 -6.83
C ARG A 31 -4.40 -6.89 -5.86
N ALA A 32 -4.34 -7.24 -4.57
CA ALA A 32 -5.05 -6.53 -3.51
C ALA A 32 -4.42 -5.16 -3.18
N GLY A 33 -3.26 -4.86 -3.76
CA GLY A 33 -2.53 -3.61 -3.58
C GLY A 33 -1.48 -3.67 -2.47
N ARG A 34 -1.18 -4.84 -1.89
CA ARG A 34 -0.16 -4.97 -0.83
C ARG A 34 1.23 -4.62 -1.37
N HIS A 35 2.00 -3.91 -0.57
CA HIS A 35 3.40 -3.61 -0.83
C HIS A 35 4.26 -4.69 -0.19
N ILE A 36 5.20 -5.24 -0.96
CA ILE A 36 6.07 -6.34 -0.52
C ILE A 36 7.46 -5.78 -0.22
N GLY A 37 7.74 -5.58 1.07
CA GLY A 37 9.03 -5.10 1.58
C GLY A 37 9.99 -6.23 1.93
N ILE A 38 11.14 -5.85 2.49
CA ILE A 38 12.21 -6.77 2.93
C ILE A 38 11.75 -7.65 4.12
N ASP A 39 10.75 -7.20 4.88
CA ASP A 39 10.19 -7.94 6.02
C ASP A 39 9.61 -9.31 5.61
N SER A 40 9.19 -9.45 4.35
CA SER A 40 8.79 -10.73 3.76
C SER A 40 9.92 -11.27 2.88
N LEU A 41 10.97 -11.79 3.52
CA LEU A 41 12.24 -12.14 2.87
C LEU A 41 12.08 -13.09 1.67
N ASP A 42 11.26 -14.14 1.81
CA ASP A 42 11.02 -15.13 0.75
C ASP A 42 10.30 -14.52 -0.46
N ASN A 43 9.24 -13.74 -0.21
CA ASN A 43 8.50 -13.07 -1.28
C ASN A 43 9.34 -11.98 -1.96
N HIS A 44 10.13 -11.25 -1.18
CA HIS A 44 11.01 -10.21 -1.68
C HIS A 44 12.13 -10.78 -2.56
N ALA A 45 12.80 -11.84 -2.10
CA ALA A 45 13.81 -12.56 -2.88
C ALA A 45 13.21 -13.12 -4.18
N PHE A 46 12.02 -13.74 -4.10
CA PHE A 46 11.32 -14.23 -5.27
C PHE A 46 11.01 -13.12 -6.30
N LEU A 47 10.54 -11.96 -5.85
CA LEU A 47 10.29 -10.81 -6.73
C LEU A 47 11.58 -10.24 -7.35
N MET A 48 12.70 -10.28 -6.63
CA MET A 48 14.00 -9.87 -7.17
C MET A 48 14.49 -10.82 -8.27
N ASP A 49 14.37 -12.14 -8.06
CA ASP A 49 14.86 -13.15 -9.00
C ASP A 49 14.08 -13.17 -10.32
N PHE A 50 12.77 -12.91 -10.25
CA PHE A 50 11.85 -12.98 -11.40
C PHE A 50 11.27 -11.62 -11.80
N GLN A 51 11.95 -10.52 -11.44
CA GLN A 51 11.43 -9.16 -11.62
C GLN A 51 11.03 -8.87 -13.08
N ASP A 52 11.91 -9.16 -14.03
CA ASP A 52 11.70 -8.86 -15.45
C ASP A 52 10.52 -9.67 -16.01
N GLU A 53 10.48 -10.97 -15.71
CA GLU A 53 9.43 -11.86 -16.18
C GLU A 53 8.06 -11.51 -15.58
N LEU A 54 8.02 -11.16 -14.29
CA LEU A 54 6.79 -10.74 -13.62
C LEU A 54 6.34 -9.36 -14.08
N THR A 55 7.27 -8.47 -14.44
CA THR A 55 6.95 -7.18 -15.05
C THR A 55 6.20 -7.37 -16.35
N ASP A 56 6.70 -8.23 -17.24
CA ASP A 56 6.03 -8.57 -18.49
C ASP A 56 4.68 -9.27 -18.25
N PHE A 57 4.62 -10.16 -17.25
CA PHE A 57 3.39 -10.84 -16.85
C PHE A 57 2.30 -9.85 -16.44
N TYR A 58 2.59 -8.91 -15.54
CA TYR A 58 1.63 -7.92 -15.05
C TYR A 58 1.30 -6.85 -16.09
N ALA A 59 2.23 -6.54 -17.00
CA ALA A 59 1.99 -5.62 -18.11
C ALA A 59 0.80 -6.07 -18.99
N ARG A 60 0.56 -7.39 -19.10
CA ARG A 60 -0.61 -7.95 -19.80
C ARG A 60 -1.96 -7.55 -19.18
N TYR A 61 -1.96 -7.20 -17.89
CA TYR A 61 -3.14 -6.68 -17.20
C TYR A 61 -3.22 -5.15 -17.22
N ASN A 62 -2.35 -4.47 -17.98
CA ASN A 62 -2.15 -3.02 -17.97
C ASN A 62 -1.77 -2.50 -16.57
N VAL A 63 -0.91 -3.24 -15.88
CA VAL A 63 -0.39 -2.91 -14.56
C VAL A 63 1.14 -2.99 -14.58
N GLU A 64 1.80 -2.06 -13.91
CA GLU A 64 3.26 -2.06 -13.79
C GLU A 64 3.66 -2.65 -12.44
N LEU A 65 4.57 -3.62 -12.43
CA LEU A 65 5.28 -4.02 -11.22
C LEU A 65 6.41 -3.02 -10.99
N ILE A 66 6.39 -2.33 -9.85
CA ILE A 66 7.36 -1.29 -9.52
C ILE A 66 8.13 -1.66 -8.29
N ARG A 67 9.47 -1.55 -8.38
CA ARG A 67 10.37 -1.51 -7.24
C ARG A 67 10.61 -0.05 -6.85
N ALA A 68 10.18 0.33 -5.65
CA ALA A 68 10.44 1.65 -5.11
C ALA A 68 11.94 1.81 -4.75
N PRO A 69 12.50 3.03 -4.73
CA PRO A 69 13.89 3.25 -4.34
C PRO A 69 14.18 2.80 -2.90
N GLU A 70 13.17 2.77 -2.04
CA GLU A 70 13.24 2.24 -0.67
C GLU A 70 13.29 0.70 -0.62
N GLY A 71 13.16 0.02 -1.77
CA GLY A 71 13.41 -1.41 -1.92
C GLY A 71 12.18 -2.32 -1.87
N PHE A 72 10.97 -1.80 -1.68
CA PHE A 72 9.73 -2.58 -1.70
C PHE A 72 9.09 -2.64 -3.10
N PHE A 73 8.27 -3.66 -3.35
CA PHE A 73 7.50 -3.83 -4.59
C PHE A 73 6.02 -3.52 -4.41
N TYR A 74 5.39 -3.01 -5.47
CA TYR A 74 3.93 -2.85 -5.53
C TYR A 74 3.44 -2.82 -6.99
N LEU A 75 2.14 -3.04 -7.17
CA LEU A 75 1.48 -2.91 -8.47
C LEU A 75 0.92 -1.51 -8.67
N ARG A 76 1.33 -0.85 -9.77
CA ARG A 76 0.79 0.44 -10.19
C ARG A 76 -0.18 0.25 -11.38
N PRO A 77 -1.50 0.36 -11.17
CA PRO A 77 -2.47 0.19 -12.25
C PRO A 77 -2.48 1.39 -13.20
N ARG A 78 -2.40 1.13 -14.52
CA ARG A 78 -2.63 2.16 -15.56
C ARG A 78 -4.11 2.48 -15.68
N SER A 79 -4.45 3.51 -16.47
CA SER A 79 -5.85 3.91 -16.73
C SER A 79 -6.69 2.80 -17.38
N THR A 80 -6.07 1.89 -18.12
CA THR A 80 -6.70 0.75 -18.82
C THR A 80 -6.55 -0.58 -18.08
N THR A 81 -6.24 -0.55 -16.77
CA THR A 81 -6.06 -1.74 -15.94
C THR A 81 -7.23 -2.72 -16.06
N LEU A 82 -6.92 -4.02 -16.19
CA LEU A 82 -7.91 -5.09 -16.09
C LEU A 82 -8.15 -5.52 -14.64
N ILE A 83 -7.24 -5.15 -13.72
CA ILE A 83 -7.36 -5.42 -12.29
C ILE A 83 -8.21 -4.32 -11.64
N PRO A 84 -9.22 -4.67 -10.82
CA PRO A 84 -10.06 -3.70 -10.11
C PRO A 84 -9.22 -2.72 -9.28
N ARG A 85 -9.44 -1.42 -9.50
CA ARG A 85 -8.77 -0.35 -8.75
C ARG A 85 -9.61 0.08 -7.56
N SER A 86 -8.97 0.24 -6.41
CA SER A 86 -9.51 1.00 -5.28
C SER A 86 -8.77 2.33 -5.15
N VAL A 87 -9.47 3.40 -4.80
CA VAL A 87 -8.88 4.72 -4.55
C VAL A 87 -8.99 5.02 -3.06
N LEU A 88 -7.88 5.45 -2.46
CA LEU A 88 -7.83 5.88 -1.06
C LEU A 88 -8.61 7.19 -0.89
N SER A 89 -9.37 7.31 0.20
CA SER A 89 -10.04 8.56 0.53
C SER A 89 -9.03 9.62 0.98
N GLU A 90 -9.45 10.89 1.01
CA GLU A 90 -8.61 11.98 1.52
C GLU A 90 -8.13 11.71 2.95
N MET A 91 -8.99 11.15 3.80
CA MET A 91 -8.61 10.73 5.16
C MET A 91 -7.54 9.64 5.15
N ASP A 92 -7.69 8.62 4.30
CA ASP A 92 -6.71 7.54 4.17
C ASP A 92 -5.34 8.10 3.73
N MET A 93 -5.34 9.05 2.80
CA MET A 93 -4.12 9.71 2.33
C MET A 93 -3.46 10.57 3.42
N LEU A 94 -4.25 11.31 4.20
CA LEU A 94 -3.74 12.12 5.32
C LEU A 94 -3.12 11.22 6.38
N VAL A 95 -3.83 10.17 6.80
CA VAL A 95 -3.30 9.20 7.77
C VAL A 95 -2.02 8.56 7.24
N GLY A 96 -1.97 8.16 5.96
CA GLY A 96 -0.76 7.60 5.36
C GLY A 96 0.43 8.57 5.34
N LYS A 97 0.20 9.87 5.09
CA LYS A 97 1.25 10.90 5.15
C LYS A 97 1.80 11.06 6.56
N ILE A 98 0.94 11.06 7.57
CA ILE A 98 1.38 11.19 8.97
C ILE A 98 2.12 9.95 9.42
N LEU A 99 1.69 8.77 9.00
CA LEU A 99 2.45 7.54 9.23
C LEU A 99 3.85 7.60 8.62
N CYS A 100 3.98 8.16 7.41
CA CYS A 100 5.29 8.39 6.79
C CYS A 100 6.13 9.41 7.58
N TYR A 101 5.50 10.51 8.03
CA TYR A 101 6.16 11.52 8.87
C TYR A 101 6.69 10.92 10.18
N LEU A 102 5.85 10.12 10.86
CA LEU A 102 6.21 9.41 12.09
C LEU A 102 7.38 8.44 11.87
N TYR A 103 7.38 7.73 10.75
CA TYR A 103 8.47 6.81 10.38
C TYR A 103 9.81 7.52 10.16
N LEU A 104 9.79 8.74 9.61
CA LEU A 104 10.99 9.54 9.34
C LEU A 104 11.48 10.35 10.55
N SER A 105 10.71 10.40 11.65
CA SER A 105 11.05 11.23 12.81
C SER A 105 12.24 10.65 13.61
N PRO A 106 13.31 11.44 13.84
CA PRO A 106 14.52 10.96 14.51
C PRO A 106 14.30 10.58 15.98
N GLU A 107 13.35 11.24 16.66
CA GLU A 107 12.97 10.92 18.05
C GLU A 107 12.37 9.52 18.17
N ARG A 108 11.81 8.99 17.08
CA ARG A 108 10.98 7.77 17.08
C ARG A 108 11.71 6.54 16.55
N LEU A 109 12.90 6.71 15.98
CA LEU A 109 13.84 5.60 15.72
C LEU A 109 14.21 4.86 17.03
N ALA A 110 14.15 5.57 18.17
CA ALA A 110 14.38 5.01 19.50
C ALA A 110 13.25 4.06 19.97
N ASN A 111 12.04 4.21 19.46
CA ASN A 111 10.86 3.41 19.85
C ASN A 111 10.66 2.16 18.97
N GLN A 112 11.67 1.76 18.19
CA GLN A 112 11.60 0.60 17.28
C GLN A 112 10.43 0.65 16.28
N GLY A 113 9.93 1.83 15.94
CA GLY A 113 8.81 1.99 15.00
C GLY A 113 7.45 1.58 15.54
N ILE A 114 7.28 1.46 16.86
CA ILE A 114 5.99 1.19 17.51
C ILE A 114 5.28 2.52 17.80
N PHE A 115 4.01 2.61 17.43
CA PHE A 115 3.18 3.80 17.67
C PHE A 115 1.83 3.43 18.29
N THR A 116 1.27 4.33 19.08
CA THR A 116 -0.10 4.21 19.56
C THR A 116 -1.07 4.93 18.62
N VAL A 117 -2.34 4.52 18.63
CA VAL A 117 -3.41 5.20 17.89
C VAL A 117 -3.59 6.64 18.38
N GLN A 118 -3.30 6.91 19.65
CA GLN A 118 -3.43 8.24 20.23
C GLN A 118 -2.35 9.20 19.70
N GLU A 119 -1.10 8.76 19.64
CA GLU A 119 0.00 9.56 19.07
C GLU A 119 -0.26 9.93 17.60
N LEU A 120 -0.77 8.98 16.81
CA LEU A 120 -1.17 9.24 15.43
C LEU A 120 -2.28 10.31 15.33
N PHE A 121 -3.24 10.27 16.24
CA PHE A 121 -4.35 11.22 16.28
C PHE A 121 -3.89 12.62 16.69
N ASP A 122 -3.00 12.71 17.67
CA ASP A 122 -2.46 13.99 18.15
C ASP A 122 -1.60 14.66 17.08
N GLU A 123 -0.76 13.89 16.37
CA GLU A 123 0.00 14.39 15.21
C GLU A 123 -0.90 14.77 14.03
N LEU A 124 -1.98 14.03 13.78
CA LEU A 124 -2.98 14.39 12.78
C LEU A 124 -3.58 15.76 13.04
N ARG A 125 -3.96 16.05 14.30
CA ARG A 125 -4.52 17.35 14.68
C ARG A 125 -3.48 18.47 14.67
N THR A 126 -2.23 18.14 14.95
CA THR A 126 -1.13 19.10 14.96
C THR A 126 -0.77 19.55 13.54
N LEU A 127 -0.71 18.61 12.60
CA LEU A 127 -0.22 18.86 11.24
C LEU A 127 -1.32 19.22 10.23
N ALA A 128 -2.57 18.79 10.46
CA ALA A 128 -3.68 19.08 9.57
C ALA A 128 -4.63 20.13 10.15
N ASP A 129 -5.15 20.98 9.28
CA ASP A 129 -6.13 22.01 9.63
C ASP A 129 -7.41 21.36 10.21
N GLU A 130 -7.65 21.60 11.50
CA GLU A 130 -8.74 21.02 12.26
C GLU A 130 -10.11 21.30 11.60
N SER A 131 -10.29 22.48 11.01
CA SER A 131 -11.52 22.84 10.31
C SER A 131 -11.77 21.98 9.07
N LYS A 132 -10.70 21.58 8.37
CA LYS A 132 -10.78 20.67 7.21
C LYS A 132 -11.02 19.24 7.67
N LEU A 133 -10.34 18.79 8.72
CA LEU A 133 -10.54 17.44 9.29
C LEU A 133 -11.99 17.23 9.72
N LEU A 134 -12.59 18.20 10.40
CA LEU A 134 -13.98 18.11 10.84
C LEU A 134 -14.95 18.06 9.66
N ARG A 135 -14.67 18.79 8.56
CA ARG A 135 -15.47 18.69 7.32
C ARG A 135 -15.40 17.32 6.65
N LEU A 136 -14.30 16.58 6.83
CA LEU A 136 -14.20 15.19 6.37
C LEU A 136 -15.15 14.28 7.15
N VAL A 137 -15.51 14.61 8.38
CA VAL A 137 -16.49 13.86 9.19
C VAL A 137 -17.91 14.28 8.83
N ASN A 138 -18.19 15.58 8.91
CA ASN A 138 -19.47 16.16 8.56
C ASN A 138 -19.30 17.61 8.10
N GLN A 139 -19.93 17.97 6.98
CA GLN A 139 -19.82 19.31 6.38
C GLN A 139 -20.31 20.44 7.30
N ARG A 140 -21.15 20.12 8.29
CA ARG A 140 -21.68 21.07 9.29
C ARG A 140 -21.08 20.90 10.69
N SER A 141 -19.98 20.18 10.85
CA SER A 141 -19.35 20.02 12.16
C SER A 141 -18.94 21.36 12.75
N THR A 142 -19.29 21.57 14.02
CA THR A 142 -18.97 22.79 14.78
C THR A 142 -17.76 22.59 15.71
N GLY A 143 -17.12 21.41 15.66
CA GLY A 143 -16.02 21.04 16.55
C GLY A 143 -16.50 20.53 17.90
N SER A 144 -17.67 19.89 17.94
CA SER A 144 -18.18 19.26 19.17
C SER A 144 -17.33 18.05 19.57
N ASP A 145 -17.35 17.68 20.85
CA ASP A 145 -16.68 16.47 21.34
C ASP A 145 -17.15 15.21 20.59
N LEU A 146 -18.41 15.19 20.15
CA LEU A 146 -18.97 14.11 19.33
C LEU A 146 -18.35 14.07 17.92
N ASP A 147 -18.06 15.23 17.33
CA ASP A 147 -17.39 15.29 16.02
C ASP A 147 -15.94 14.77 16.13
N LEU A 148 -15.26 15.07 17.24
CA LEU A 148 -13.91 14.58 17.52
C LEU A 148 -13.87 13.06 17.70
N GLN A 149 -14.83 12.48 18.43
CA GLN A 149 -14.95 11.02 18.55
C GLN A 149 -15.14 10.35 17.18
N LYS A 150 -16.04 10.89 16.35
CA LYS A 150 -16.27 10.37 14.99
C LYS A 150 -15.04 10.52 14.09
N LEU A 151 -14.28 11.61 14.24
CA LEU A 151 -13.00 11.79 13.53
C LEU A 151 -12.01 10.69 13.91
N GLN A 152 -11.88 10.39 15.20
CA GLN A 152 -11.00 9.35 15.70
C GLN A 152 -11.41 7.95 15.21
N GLU A 153 -12.71 7.63 15.18
CA GLU A 153 -13.21 6.38 14.59
C GLU A 153 -12.93 6.28 13.09
N LYS A 154 -13.12 7.38 12.36
CA LYS A 154 -12.83 7.44 10.92
C LYS A 154 -11.33 7.24 10.66
N MET A 155 -10.47 7.86 11.48
CA MET A 155 -9.03 7.65 11.45
C MET A 155 -8.66 6.18 11.70
N ARG A 156 -9.26 5.53 12.71
CA ARG A 156 -9.05 4.09 12.99
C ARG A 156 -9.45 3.22 11.82
N THR A 157 -10.56 3.56 11.16
CA THR A 157 -11.02 2.83 9.96
C THR A 157 -10.03 2.98 8.81
N SER A 158 -9.51 4.20 8.58
CA SER A 158 -8.44 4.47 7.61
C SER A 158 -7.16 3.71 7.93
N LEU A 159 -6.76 3.70 9.21
CA LEU A 159 -5.60 2.96 9.68
C LEU A 159 -5.72 1.46 9.40
N ASN A 160 -6.86 0.85 9.71
CA ASN A 160 -7.12 -0.57 9.44
C ASN A 160 -7.11 -0.91 7.94
N ARG A 161 -7.51 0.03 7.07
CA ARG A 161 -7.35 -0.13 5.62
C ARG A 161 -5.88 -0.09 5.23
N LEU A 162 -5.12 0.89 5.73
CA LEU A 162 -3.70 1.06 5.44
C LEU A 162 -2.84 -0.13 5.90
N ARG A 163 -3.19 -0.78 7.01
CA ARG A 163 -2.54 -2.02 7.46
C ARG A 163 -2.58 -3.15 6.43
N ARG A 164 -3.55 -3.15 5.50
CA ARG A 164 -3.60 -4.14 4.40
C ARG A 164 -2.56 -3.88 3.31
N PHE A 165 -2.03 -2.66 3.24
CA PHE A 165 -1.07 -2.24 2.22
C PHE A 165 0.37 -2.42 2.67
N ARG A 166 0.68 -2.26 3.97
CA ARG A 166 2.04 -2.36 4.50
C ARG A 166 2.04 -2.85 5.95
N ASP A 167 2.83 -3.87 6.26
CA ASP A 167 2.93 -4.47 7.60
C ASP A 167 3.96 -3.79 8.51
N ASP A 168 4.81 -2.93 7.95
CA ASP A 168 5.96 -2.31 8.66
C ASP A 168 5.54 -1.43 9.87
N PHE A 169 4.24 -1.11 10.01
CA PHE A 169 3.74 -0.34 11.14
C PHE A 169 3.10 -1.23 12.21
N VAL A 170 3.84 -1.45 13.29
CA VAL A 170 3.35 -2.12 14.50
C VAL A 170 2.64 -1.09 15.38
N PHE A 171 1.32 -1.25 15.55
CA PHE A 171 0.53 -0.43 16.47
C PHE A 171 0.23 -1.20 17.75
N THR A 172 0.51 -0.60 18.90
CA THR A 172 0.00 -1.05 20.20
C THR A 172 -1.39 -0.45 20.43
N GLN A 173 -2.29 -1.24 21.07
CA GLN A 173 -3.62 -0.77 21.47
C GLN A 173 -3.53 0.37 22.47
#